data_AF-A0AAD7DSQ5-F1
#
_entry.id   AF-A0AAD7DSQ5-F1
#
_cell.length_a   1.000
_cell.length_b   1.000
_cell.length_c   1.000
_cell.angle_alpha   90.00
_cell.angle_beta   90.00
_cell.angle_gamma   90.00
#
_symmetry.space_group_name_H-M   'P 1'
#
loop_
_entity.id
_entity.type
_entity.pdbx_description
1 polymer ?
#
loop_
_entity_poly.entity_id
_entity_poly.type
_entity_poly.pdbx_seq_one_letter_code
_entity_poly.pdbx_strand_id
1 'polypeptide(L)'
;MLLPRGLKKRQRTSAWICLLLVASAWATNFSICLDEVRSGKWGTIGGTDNSGRPVSNISQATALTYDLCLRACGSGPERFNWNIFSQQFTAWLLPSLALASQLPFGARTRLDNLVSVLLTVGSPTLASYSLALTVLNGHWLAERFSHLSYPNVRNAVKILSSLQQSPLEVHTEESLLASLVVLHANDNFWVDLEEWLNGSSLSAVASILWCLLAYLFTVVDFFTGGAVTYSTLNSNGQAVGSVFLWMLPVVVAWLQISPKCDHTRVKQAINRANQIAFVATPDGEPTLASNISTKRAISLRKGGGDVHSDEHLEAVYAAFREASQKSESHQPVNGSAWERGDRNIRVRPANRQGSLPQVIAYIEPVVKPWAFDLFDRPRGSRWGPGVLSRLVLASVLALGLTWGTIGAAIVGSYFVPTQGIGCRAGSYLVYGIVSTVVWMMLVASSILAHMSSFTGTSNERYVYSKSTRTAAIASIILRRTGKLFSALNAIWVFSACLFQFSSFFDRCLCNSSVFSLGKHAYNAIDLLPEDLGDLLLSKFVGCSILFMGFVNILINPELPD
;
A
#
# COMPACT_ATOMS: atom_id res chain seq x y z
N MET A 1 -24.09 37.80 19.56
CA MET A 1 -23.56 37.98 20.92
C MET A 1 -22.71 36.76 21.25
N LEU A 2 -21.41 36.98 21.40
CA LEU A 2 -20.34 35.98 21.40
C LEU A 2 -20.19 35.28 22.77
N LEU A 3 -19.97 33.96 22.76
CA LEU A 3 -19.43 33.21 23.89
C LEU A 3 -18.30 32.29 23.36
N PRO A 4 -17.06 32.38 23.89
CA PRO A 4 -15.92 31.68 23.31
C PRO A 4 -15.80 30.25 23.87
N ARG A 5 -15.85 29.26 22.98
CA ARG A 5 -15.35 27.90 23.25
C ARG A 5 -13.90 27.80 22.80
N GLY A 6 -12.96 28.08 23.71
CA GLY A 6 -11.54 28.04 23.37
C GLY A 6 -10.63 27.83 24.57
N LEU A 7 -10.77 26.71 25.30
CA LEU A 7 -9.85 26.41 26.42
C LEU A 7 -9.76 24.90 26.80
N LYS A 8 -9.89 23.99 25.83
CA LYS A 8 -9.68 22.53 26.08
C LYS A 8 -8.57 21.87 25.26
N LYS A 9 -7.84 22.60 24.42
CA LYS A 9 -6.81 22.01 23.54
C LYS A 9 -5.37 22.10 24.07
N ARG A 10 -5.12 22.88 25.13
CA ARG A 10 -3.76 23.13 25.66
C ARG A 10 -3.30 22.14 26.74
N GLN A 11 -4.22 21.34 27.30
CA GLN A 11 -3.94 20.45 28.43
C GLN A 11 -3.37 19.08 28.01
N ARG A 12 -3.59 18.65 26.76
CA ARG A 12 -3.11 17.35 26.26
C ARG A 12 -1.67 17.36 25.76
N THR A 13 -1.17 18.49 25.26
CA THR A 13 0.24 18.64 24.85
C THR A 13 1.17 18.79 26.05
N SER A 14 0.68 19.34 27.16
CA SER A 14 1.43 19.43 28.42
C SER A 14 1.69 18.07 29.08
N ALA A 15 0.82 17.07 28.90
CA ALA A 15 1.00 15.75 29.50
C ALA A 15 2.20 14.98 28.91
N TRP A 16 2.45 15.09 27.61
CA TRP A 16 3.59 14.46 26.95
C TRP A 16 4.93 15.13 27.31
N ILE A 17 4.94 16.47 27.42
CA ILE A 17 6.10 17.22 27.86
C ILE A 17 6.39 16.95 29.35
N CYS A 18 5.35 16.80 30.19
CA CYS A 18 5.51 16.37 31.58
C CYS A 18 6.04 14.94 31.71
N LEU A 19 5.63 13.99 30.85
CA LEU A 19 6.16 12.62 30.85
C LEU A 19 7.66 12.57 30.48
N LEU A 20 8.10 13.42 29.55
CA LEU A 20 9.52 13.56 29.19
C LEU A 20 10.34 14.25 30.28
N LEU A 21 9.77 15.24 30.98
CA LEU A 21 10.44 15.96 32.07
C LEU A 21 10.58 15.10 33.34
N VAL A 22 9.56 14.30 33.70
CA VAL A 22 9.60 13.42 34.88
C VAL A 22 10.64 12.29 34.72
N ALA A 23 10.92 11.82 33.50
CA ALA A 23 11.94 10.80 33.25
C ALA A 23 13.37 11.28 33.58
N SER A 24 13.62 12.59 33.58
CA SER A 24 14.96 13.15 33.81
C SER A 24 15.41 13.13 35.28
N ALA A 25 14.47 12.99 36.23
CA ALA A 25 14.75 12.99 37.67
C ALA A 25 15.23 11.63 38.22
N TRP A 26 15.09 10.55 37.44
CA TRP A 26 15.44 9.16 37.83
C TRP A 26 16.30 8.49 36.76
N ALA A 27 17.23 9.23 36.18
CA ALA A 27 18.09 8.72 35.12
C ALA A 27 19.22 7.84 35.70
N THR A 28 19.38 6.65 35.15
CA THR A 28 20.45 5.71 35.50
C THR A 28 21.68 5.93 34.59
N ASN A 29 22.87 5.70 35.12
CA ASN A 29 24.09 5.60 34.32
C ASN A 29 24.61 4.15 34.41
N PHE A 30 24.43 3.38 33.34
CA PHE A 30 24.76 1.95 33.35
C PHE A 30 26.26 1.68 33.43
N SER A 31 27.13 2.54 32.88
CA SER A 31 28.58 2.34 32.98
C SER A 31 29.05 2.50 34.43
N ILE A 32 28.61 3.58 35.10
CA ILE A 32 28.90 3.79 36.53
C ILE A 32 28.31 2.66 37.36
N CYS A 33 27.07 2.23 37.06
CA CYS A 33 26.45 1.12 37.78
C CYS A 33 27.26 -0.18 37.65
N LEU A 34 27.71 -0.52 36.44
CA LEU A 34 28.51 -1.71 36.21
C LEU A 34 29.84 -1.66 36.95
N ASP A 35 30.51 -0.51 36.97
CA ASP A 35 31.75 -0.32 37.72
C ASP A 35 31.54 -0.48 39.22
N GLU A 36 30.42 0.02 39.77
CA GLU A 36 30.06 -0.21 41.17
C GLU A 36 29.81 -1.70 41.46
N VAL A 37 29.17 -2.44 40.55
CA VAL A 37 28.98 -3.88 40.71
C VAL A 37 30.31 -4.62 40.64
N ARG A 38 31.18 -4.28 39.68
CA ARG A 38 32.53 -4.85 39.55
C ARG A 38 33.40 -4.61 40.78
N SER A 39 33.19 -3.50 41.49
CA SER A 39 33.85 -3.21 42.76
C SER A 39 33.36 -4.08 43.95
N GLY A 40 32.31 -4.87 43.75
CA GLY A 40 31.71 -5.73 44.78
C GLY A 40 30.73 -5.03 45.72
N LYS A 41 30.43 -3.74 45.49
CA LYS A 41 29.52 -2.92 46.33
C LYS A 41 28.13 -3.53 46.51
N TRP A 42 27.67 -4.29 45.52
CA TRP A 42 26.34 -4.91 45.47
C TRP A 42 26.36 -6.44 45.69
N GLY A 43 27.48 -6.98 46.17
CA GLY A 43 27.72 -8.41 46.33
C GLY A 43 28.37 -9.04 45.09
N THR A 44 28.71 -10.32 45.20
CA THR A 44 29.42 -11.09 44.15
C THR A 44 28.51 -11.97 43.30
N ILE A 45 27.22 -12.05 43.66
CA ILE A 45 26.25 -12.93 43.01
C ILE A 45 25.48 -12.14 41.95
N GLY A 46 25.35 -12.70 40.74
CA GLY A 46 24.49 -12.18 39.68
C GLY A 46 25.19 -11.40 38.57
N GLY A 47 26.53 -11.29 38.61
CA GLY A 47 27.31 -10.86 37.45
C GLY A 47 27.44 -11.97 36.42
N THR A 48 27.35 -11.62 35.15
CA THR A 48 27.39 -12.56 34.03
C THR A 48 28.29 -12.05 32.88
N ASP A 49 28.58 -12.93 31.94
CA ASP A 49 29.11 -12.58 30.62
C ASP A 49 27.98 -12.15 29.66
N ASN A 50 28.31 -11.75 28.43
CA ASN A 50 27.33 -11.32 27.42
C ASN A 50 26.47 -12.47 26.86
N SER A 51 26.76 -13.71 27.24
CA SER A 51 25.94 -14.90 27.00
C SER A 51 25.01 -15.23 28.18
N GLY A 52 24.99 -14.41 29.23
CA GLY A 52 24.17 -14.61 30.42
C GLY A 52 24.70 -15.69 31.37
N ARG A 53 25.95 -16.15 31.20
CA ARG A 53 26.56 -17.16 32.07
C ARG A 53 27.21 -16.47 33.27
N PRO A 54 27.09 -17.02 34.48
CA PRO A 54 27.68 -16.42 35.67
C PRO A 54 29.20 -16.39 35.57
N VAL A 55 29.81 -15.24 35.91
CA VAL A 55 31.27 -15.12 35.99
C VAL A 55 31.78 -15.55 37.36
N SER A 56 32.96 -16.18 37.41
CA SER A 56 33.60 -16.58 38.66
C SER A 56 34.15 -15.40 39.46
N ASN A 57 34.52 -14.31 38.78
CA ASN A 57 34.97 -13.07 39.40
C ASN A 57 34.08 -11.91 38.96
N ILE A 58 33.43 -11.23 39.91
CA ILE A 58 32.50 -10.13 39.65
C ILE A 58 33.18 -8.94 38.94
N SER A 59 34.48 -8.76 39.13
CA SER A 59 35.25 -7.70 38.47
C SER A 59 35.36 -7.89 36.96
N GLN A 60 35.14 -9.11 36.46
CA GLN A 60 35.15 -9.46 35.03
C GLN A 60 33.74 -9.48 34.42
N ALA A 61 32.70 -9.16 35.19
CA ALA A 61 31.33 -9.14 34.67
C ALA A 61 31.19 -8.10 33.56
N THR A 62 30.64 -8.50 32.41
CA THR A 62 30.27 -7.60 31.30
C THR A 62 28.77 -7.38 31.23
N ALA A 63 28.02 -8.23 31.93
CA ALA A 63 26.57 -8.22 32.02
C ALA A 63 26.09 -8.51 33.45
N LEU A 64 24.81 -8.26 33.72
CA LEU A 64 24.19 -8.44 35.04
C LEU A 64 22.87 -9.18 34.92
N THR A 65 22.57 -10.12 35.81
CA THR A 65 21.20 -10.67 35.95
C THR A 65 20.17 -9.55 36.15
N TYR A 66 18.93 -9.75 35.67
CA TYR A 66 17.88 -8.75 35.75
C TYR A 66 17.63 -8.26 37.19
N ASP A 67 17.59 -9.19 38.16
CA ASP A 67 17.40 -8.86 39.57
C ASP A 67 18.54 -8.01 40.14
N LEU A 68 19.80 -8.31 39.76
CA LEU A 68 20.95 -7.50 40.17
C LEU A 68 20.91 -6.13 39.50
N CYS A 69 20.54 -6.05 38.22
CA CYS A 69 20.38 -4.80 37.50
C CYS A 69 19.36 -3.88 38.17
N LEU A 70 18.19 -4.40 38.55
CA LEU A 70 17.17 -3.62 39.25
C LEU A 70 17.65 -3.13 40.62
N ARG A 71 18.39 -3.96 41.36
CA ARG A 71 18.89 -3.60 42.69
C ARG A 71 20.02 -2.58 42.63
N ALA A 72 20.97 -2.76 41.72
CA ALA A 72 22.17 -1.92 41.61
C ALA A 72 21.92 -0.64 40.78
N CYS A 73 21.24 -0.77 39.64
CA CYS A 73 21.06 0.32 38.67
C CYS A 73 19.68 0.98 38.75
N GLY A 74 18.70 0.35 39.39
CA GLY A 74 17.33 0.84 39.49
C GLY A 74 16.44 0.49 38.28
N SER A 75 15.20 0.97 38.31
CA SER A 75 14.20 0.76 37.24
C SER A 75 14.10 1.92 36.24
N GLY A 76 14.88 2.98 36.46
CA GLY A 76 14.93 4.17 35.63
C GLY A 76 15.53 3.92 34.25
N PRO A 77 15.23 4.77 33.24
CA PRO A 77 15.91 4.74 31.95
C PRO A 77 17.29 5.42 32.05
N GLU A 78 18.13 5.25 31.03
CA GLU A 78 19.28 6.13 30.86
C GLU A 78 18.87 7.61 30.70
N ARG A 79 19.82 8.50 30.95
CA ARG A 79 19.61 9.94 30.77
C ARG A 79 19.37 10.26 29.30
N PHE A 80 18.30 11.00 29.04
CA PHE A 80 18.04 11.57 27.72
C PHE A 80 19.25 12.37 27.21
N ASN A 81 19.74 12.02 26.02
CA ASN A 81 20.83 12.71 25.34
C ASN A 81 20.31 13.35 24.04
N TRP A 82 20.24 14.69 24.02
CA TRP A 82 19.73 15.43 22.87
C TRP A 82 20.56 15.22 21.60
N ASN A 83 21.88 15.07 21.73
CA ASN A 83 22.75 14.86 20.58
C ASN A 83 22.46 13.51 19.91
N ILE A 84 22.35 12.45 20.71
CA ILE A 84 21.97 11.11 20.20
C ILE A 84 20.57 11.15 19.61
N PHE A 85 19.58 11.69 20.34
CA PHE A 85 18.20 11.77 19.87
C PHE A 85 18.09 12.49 18.52
N SER A 86 18.69 13.68 18.40
CA SER A 86 18.59 14.50 17.19
C SER A 86 19.29 13.86 16.00
N GLN A 87 20.47 13.25 16.20
CA GLN A 87 21.20 12.52 15.17
C GLN A 87 20.39 11.31 14.67
N GLN A 88 19.91 10.45 15.58
CA GLN A 88 19.18 9.24 15.21
C GLN A 88 17.80 9.54 14.59
N PHE A 89 17.08 10.53 15.13
CA PHE A 89 15.81 10.99 14.56
C PHE A 89 15.99 11.50 13.13
N THR A 90 17.01 12.34 12.90
CA THR A 90 17.26 12.95 11.58
C THR A 90 17.77 11.93 10.57
N ALA A 91 18.56 10.95 11.00
CA ALA A 91 19.09 9.91 10.13
C ALA A 91 18.03 8.85 9.74
N TRP A 92 17.18 8.44 10.67
CA TRP A 92 16.37 7.21 10.49
C TRP A 92 14.87 7.42 10.40
N LEU A 93 14.32 8.45 11.07
CA LEU A 93 12.88 8.68 11.11
C LEU A 93 12.44 9.83 10.20
N LEU A 94 13.19 10.93 10.18
CA LEU A 94 12.85 12.09 9.35
C LEU A 94 12.77 11.74 7.85
N PRO A 95 13.68 10.93 7.26
CA PRO A 95 13.57 10.52 5.86
C PRO A 95 12.32 9.66 5.63
N SER A 96 12.00 8.77 6.56
CA SER A 96 10.80 7.93 6.51
C SER A 96 9.50 8.75 6.52
N LEU A 97 9.46 9.82 7.31
CA LEU A 97 8.36 10.80 7.32
C LEU A 97 8.27 11.58 6.00
N ALA A 98 9.43 11.97 5.44
CA ALA A 98 9.49 12.63 4.15
C ALA A 98 8.99 11.72 3.02
N LEU A 99 9.35 10.43 3.02
CA LEU A 99 8.83 9.43 2.09
C LEU A 99 7.33 9.23 2.24
N ALA A 100 6.83 9.16 3.48
CA ALA A 100 5.40 9.05 3.74
C ALA A 100 4.63 10.21 3.09
N SER A 101 5.17 11.43 3.16
CA SER A 101 4.55 12.62 2.57
C SER A 101 4.47 12.59 1.03
N GLN A 102 5.28 11.77 0.37
CA GLN A 102 5.35 11.67 -1.09
C GLN A 102 4.38 10.63 -1.67
N LEU A 103 3.75 9.82 -0.83
CA LEU A 103 2.70 8.93 -1.30
C LEU A 103 1.55 9.75 -1.91
N PRO A 104 1.01 9.34 -3.06
CA PRO A 104 0.00 10.11 -3.77
C PRO A 104 -1.37 10.01 -3.08
N PHE A 105 -1.55 10.77 -2.00
CA PHE A 105 -2.82 10.86 -1.27
C PHE A 105 -3.74 11.88 -1.96
N GLY A 106 -4.64 11.39 -2.80
CA GLY A 106 -5.62 12.22 -3.51
C GLY A 106 -7.07 11.93 -3.12
N ALA A 107 -7.32 11.62 -1.84
CA ALA A 107 -8.65 11.38 -1.35
C ALA A 107 -9.49 12.68 -1.32
N ARG A 108 -10.82 12.51 -1.27
CA ARG A 108 -11.79 13.62 -1.39
C ARG A 108 -11.64 14.69 -0.31
N THR A 109 -11.18 14.33 0.88
CA THR A 109 -11.02 15.25 2.01
C THR A 109 -9.65 15.10 2.69
N ARG A 110 -9.22 16.14 3.42
CA ARG A 110 -7.97 16.10 4.20
C ARG A 110 -7.97 15.00 5.26
N LEU A 111 -9.15 14.66 5.81
CA LEU A 111 -9.28 13.57 6.78
C LEU A 111 -9.11 12.21 6.11
N ASP A 112 -9.63 12.04 4.89
CA ASP A 112 -9.44 10.81 4.13
C ASP A 112 -7.96 10.63 3.75
N ASN A 113 -7.25 11.72 3.42
CA ASN A 113 -5.80 11.68 3.20
C ASN A 113 -5.05 11.25 4.47
N LEU A 114 -5.42 11.77 5.65
CA LEU A 114 -4.83 11.33 6.92
C LEU A 114 -5.12 9.85 7.19
N VAL A 115 -6.33 9.38 6.91
CA VAL A 115 -6.68 7.96 7.04
C VAL A 115 -5.84 7.10 6.08
N SER A 116 -5.60 7.55 4.85
CA SER A 116 -4.71 6.86 3.92
C SER A 116 -3.27 6.80 4.41
N VAL A 117 -2.73 7.88 5.00
CA VAL A 117 -1.40 7.87 5.65
C VAL A 117 -1.35 6.84 6.76
N LEU A 118 -2.33 6.87 7.68
CA LEU A 118 -2.41 5.96 8.82
C LEU A 118 -2.64 4.51 8.39
N LEU A 119 -3.33 4.29 7.27
CA LEU A 119 -3.50 2.96 6.67
C LEU A 119 -2.20 2.44 6.09
N THR A 120 -1.51 3.26 5.30
CA THR A 120 -0.25 2.87 4.68
C THR A 120 0.83 2.62 5.72
N VAL A 121 1.09 3.58 6.62
CA VAL A 121 2.13 3.46 7.65
C VAL A 121 1.76 2.40 8.69
N GLY A 122 0.47 2.27 9.02
CA GLY A 122 -0.01 1.30 10.00
C GLY A 122 -0.07 -0.14 9.50
N SER A 123 -0.09 -0.35 8.18
CA SER A 123 -0.06 -1.67 7.56
C SER A 123 0.78 -1.65 6.28
N PRO A 124 2.12 -1.76 6.39
CA PRO A 124 3.01 -2.01 5.25
C PRO A 124 2.50 -3.13 4.36
N THR A 125 2.00 -4.22 4.94
CA THR A 125 1.50 -5.37 4.21
C THR A 125 0.33 -5.00 3.31
N LEU A 126 -0.62 -4.20 3.81
CA LEU A 126 -1.74 -3.72 3.00
C LEU A 126 -1.27 -2.80 1.88
N ALA A 127 -0.34 -1.89 2.17
CA ALA A 127 0.19 -0.95 1.19
C ALA A 127 0.91 -1.66 0.04
N SER A 128 1.82 -2.59 0.37
CA SER A 128 2.53 -3.41 -0.61
C SER A 128 1.60 -4.33 -1.38
N TYR A 129 0.59 -4.91 -0.72
CA TYR A 129 -0.42 -5.75 -1.36
C TYR A 129 -1.25 -4.96 -2.37
N SER A 130 -1.76 -3.78 -1.99
CA SER A 130 -2.55 -2.93 -2.88
C SER A 130 -1.76 -2.53 -4.12
N LEU A 131 -0.48 -2.22 -3.94
CA LEU A 131 0.43 -1.89 -5.03
C LEU A 131 0.68 -3.09 -5.95
N ALA A 132 1.07 -4.24 -5.39
CA ALA A 132 1.35 -5.44 -6.17
C ALA A 132 0.12 -5.90 -6.95
N LEU A 133 -1.07 -5.85 -6.33
CA LEU A 133 -2.33 -6.17 -7.00
C LEU A 133 -2.64 -5.20 -8.15
N THR A 134 -2.34 -3.91 -7.99
CA THR A 134 -2.51 -2.90 -9.06
C THR A 134 -1.62 -3.22 -10.25
N VAL A 135 -0.33 -3.52 -10.02
CA VAL A 135 0.61 -3.89 -11.08
C VAL A 135 0.15 -5.17 -11.80
N LEU A 136 -0.21 -6.22 -11.05
CA LEU A 136 -0.71 -7.47 -11.62
C LEU A 136 -2.02 -7.30 -12.41
N ASN A 137 -2.92 -6.45 -11.94
CA ASN A 137 -4.16 -6.14 -12.64
C ASN A 137 -3.89 -5.35 -13.93
N GLY A 138 -2.94 -4.41 -13.91
CA GLY A 138 -2.49 -3.68 -15.10
C GLY A 138 -1.92 -4.61 -16.17
N HIS A 139 -1.03 -5.52 -15.77
CA HIS A 139 -0.47 -6.52 -16.68
C HIS A 139 -1.54 -7.45 -17.25
N TRP A 140 -2.40 -8.03 -16.40
CA TRP A 140 -3.49 -8.89 -16.83
C TRP A 140 -4.45 -8.19 -17.80
N LEU A 141 -4.73 -6.92 -17.56
CA LEU A 141 -5.59 -6.11 -18.43
C LEU A 141 -4.95 -5.93 -19.82
N ALA A 142 -3.67 -5.61 -19.89
CA ALA A 142 -2.97 -5.47 -21.17
C ALA A 142 -2.92 -6.79 -21.95
N GLU A 143 -2.58 -7.88 -21.27
CA GLU A 143 -2.60 -9.24 -21.84
C GLU A 143 -3.99 -9.60 -22.39
N ARG A 144 -5.06 -9.27 -21.63
CA ARG A 144 -6.44 -9.55 -22.02
C ARG A 144 -6.85 -8.83 -23.31
N PHE A 145 -6.37 -7.61 -23.52
CA PHE A 145 -6.65 -6.79 -24.71
C PHE A 145 -5.64 -7.00 -25.86
N SER A 146 -4.54 -7.74 -25.63
CA SER A 146 -3.43 -7.90 -26.59
C SER A 146 -3.86 -8.48 -27.95
N HIS A 147 -4.90 -9.33 -27.96
CA HIS A 147 -5.42 -9.95 -29.18
C HIS A 147 -6.46 -9.10 -29.91
N LEU A 148 -6.88 -7.96 -29.34
CA LEU A 148 -7.90 -7.12 -29.93
C LEU A 148 -7.27 -6.15 -30.91
N SER A 149 -7.77 -6.14 -32.15
CA SER A 149 -7.42 -5.12 -33.12
C SER A 149 -8.63 -4.27 -33.48
N TYR A 150 -8.72 -3.09 -32.86
CA TYR A 150 -9.73 -2.08 -33.16
C TYR A 150 -9.19 -0.69 -32.75
N PRO A 151 -9.64 0.41 -33.37
CA PRO A 151 -9.21 1.75 -32.96
C PRO A 151 -9.42 2.01 -31.47
N ASN A 152 -8.50 2.75 -30.84
CA ASN A 152 -8.50 3.13 -29.42
C ASN A 152 -8.31 2.02 -28.39
N VAL A 153 -8.14 0.74 -28.77
CA VAL A 153 -7.85 -0.37 -27.82
C VAL A 153 -6.67 -0.02 -26.93
N ARG A 154 -5.57 0.48 -27.51
CA ARG A 154 -4.38 0.93 -26.77
C ARG A 154 -4.69 2.03 -25.73
N ASN A 155 -5.46 3.04 -26.13
CA ASN A 155 -5.85 4.14 -25.24
C ASN A 155 -6.80 3.64 -24.14
N ALA A 156 -7.73 2.74 -24.47
CA ALA A 156 -8.63 2.13 -23.51
C ALA A 156 -7.86 1.34 -22.43
N VAL A 157 -6.87 0.51 -22.81
CA VAL A 157 -6.02 -0.21 -21.84
C VAL A 157 -5.31 0.77 -20.91
N LYS A 158 -4.70 1.83 -21.45
CA LYS A 158 -4.02 2.85 -20.65
C LYS A 158 -4.97 3.57 -19.70
N ILE A 159 -6.16 3.95 -20.15
CA ILE A 159 -7.18 4.63 -19.34
C ILE A 159 -7.70 3.71 -18.24
N LEU A 160 -8.08 2.48 -18.59
CA LEU A 160 -8.60 1.50 -17.63
C LEU A 160 -7.55 1.11 -16.59
N SER A 161 -6.30 0.89 -17.01
CA SER A 161 -5.15 0.69 -16.11
C SER A 161 -4.97 1.90 -15.19
N SER A 162 -5.21 3.10 -15.70
CA SER A 162 -5.08 4.34 -14.93
C SER A 162 -6.20 4.57 -13.93
N LEU A 163 -7.38 4.02 -14.20
CA LEU A 163 -8.58 4.23 -13.39
C LEU A 163 -8.88 3.06 -12.46
N GLN A 164 -7.99 2.06 -12.33
CA GLN A 164 -8.20 0.85 -11.50
C GLN A 164 -8.53 1.15 -10.02
N GLN A 165 -8.11 2.30 -9.51
CA GLN A 165 -8.35 2.73 -8.12
C GLN A 165 -9.41 3.82 -8.01
N SER A 166 -9.98 4.23 -9.14
CA SER A 166 -11.08 5.19 -9.21
C SER A 166 -12.42 4.45 -9.19
N PRO A 167 -13.46 5.01 -8.55
CA PRO A 167 -14.78 4.40 -8.54
C PRO A 167 -15.49 4.65 -9.88
N LEU A 168 -15.02 3.97 -10.92
CA LEU A 168 -15.52 4.06 -12.28
C LEU A 168 -16.92 3.44 -12.40
N GLU A 169 -17.83 4.15 -13.04
CA GLU A 169 -19.14 3.65 -13.47
C GLU A 169 -19.18 3.66 -15.00
N VAL A 170 -19.54 2.52 -15.58
CA VAL A 170 -19.72 2.37 -17.03
C VAL A 170 -21.21 2.16 -17.30
N HIS A 171 -21.81 3.07 -18.05
CA HIS A 171 -23.21 3.01 -18.44
C HIS A 171 -23.35 2.39 -19.82
N THR A 172 -23.95 1.21 -19.88
CA THR A 172 -24.27 0.50 -21.14
C THR A 172 -25.61 0.90 -21.74
N GLU A 173 -26.47 1.56 -20.96
CA GLU A 173 -27.78 2.06 -21.37
C GLU A 173 -27.70 3.06 -22.54
N GLU A 174 -28.79 3.17 -23.31
CA GLU A 174 -28.99 4.23 -24.32
C GLU A 174 -27.89 4.31 -25.39
N SER A 175 -27.20 3.20 -25.69
CA SER A 175 -26.06 3.10 -26.63
C SER A 175 -24.81 3.89 -26.24
N LEU A 176 -24.73 4.41 -25.02
CA LEU A 176 -23.64 5.31 -24.62
C LEU A 176 -22.27 4.64 -24.77
N LEU A 177 -22.10 3.43 -24.22
CA LEU A 177 -20.86 2.67 -24.37
C LEU A 177 -20.64 2.23 -25.84
N ALA A 178 -21.67 1.75 -26.52
CA ALA A 178 -21.60 1.31 -27.91
C ALA A 178 -21.10 2.43 -28.82
N SER A 179 -21.68 3.62 -28.69
CA SER A 179 -21.31 4.82 -29.43
C SER A 179 -19.87 5.25 -29.11
N LEU A 180 -19.47 5.20 -27.84
CA LEU A 180 -18.13 5.58 -27.41
C LEU A 180 -17.03 4.69 -28.00
N VAL A 181 -17.30 3.38 -28.13
CA VAL A 181 -16.36 2.40 -28.68
C VAL A 181 -16.39 2.43 -30.21
N VAL A 182 -17.58 2.38 -30.82
CA VAL A 182 -17.73 2.12 -32.25
C VAL A 182 -17.48 3.37 -33.09
N LEU A 183 -18.09 4.51 -32.76
CA LEU A 183 -18.08 5.70 -33.62
C LEU A 183 -16.69 6.35 -33.70
N HIS A 184 -16.23 6.65 -34.91
CA HIS A 184 -14.97 7.35 -35.11
C HIS A 184 -14.96 8.79 -34.57
N ALA A 185 -16.14 9.43 -34.44
CA ALA A 185 -16.27 10.75 -33.83
C ALA A 185 -15.74 10.80 -32.37
N ASN A 186 -15.65 9.64 -31.71
CA ASN A 186 -15.14 9.48 -30.35
C ASN A 186 -13.64 9.17 -30.28
N ASP A 187 -12.89 9.17 -31.39
CA ASP A 187 -11.44 8.89 -31.33
C ASP A 187 -10.70 9.94 -30.49
N ASN A 188 -11.06 11.21 -30.63
CA ASN A 188 -10.50 12.31 -29.82
C ASN A 188 -10.84 12.21 -28.33
N PHE A 189 -11.96 11.58 -27.97
CA PHE A 189 -12.32 11.33 -26.56
C PHE A 189 -11.25 10.45 -25.88
N TRP A 190 -10.86 9.36 -26.54
CA TRP A 190 -9.89 8.41 -25.98
C TRP A 190 -8.49 9.01 -25.88
N VAL A 191 -8.10 9.85 -26.85
CA VAL A 191 -6.82 10.55 -26.85
C VAL A 191 -6.78 11.62 -25.75
N ASP A 192 -7.77 12.54 -25.68
CA ASP A 192 -7.78 13.61 -24.67
C ASP A 192 -7.84 13.01 -23.26
N LEU A 193 -8.66 11.98 -23.03
CA LEU A 193 -8.72 11.33 -21.71
C LEU A 193 -7.38 10.67 -21.30
N GLU A 194 -6.67 10.03 -22.23
CA GLU A 194 -5.36 9.42 -21.95
C GLU A 194 -4.29 10.46 -21.65
N GLU A 195 -4.23 11.53 -22.44
CA GLU A 195 -3.25 12.62 -22.27
C GLU A 195 -3.40 13.31 -20.90
N TRP A 196 -4.63 13.64 -20.51
CA TRP A 196 -4.90 14.29 -19.22
C TRP A 196 -4.66 13.38 -18.01
N LEU A 197 -4.85 12.07 -18.16
CA LEU A 197 -4.55 11.10 -17.11
C LEU A 197 -3.04 10.82 -16.96
N ASN A 198 -2.27 10.84 -18.06
CA ASN A 198 -0.85 10.47 -18.05
C ASN A 198 0.14 11.65 -17.89
N GLY A 199 -0.31 12.90 -17.86
CA GLY A 199 0.59 14.06 -17.67
C GLY A 199 1.47 13.96 -16.41
N SER A 200 2.78 13.71 -16.59
CA SER A 200 3.78 13.67 -15.52
C SER A 200 3.97 15.04 -14.91
N SER A 201 3.75 15.16 -13.59
CA SER A 201 4.10 16.38 -12.88
C SER A 201 5.63 16.47 -12.75
N LEU A 202 6.22 17.64 -13.04
CA LEU A 202 7.63 17.93 -12.73
C LEU A 202 7.94 17.65 -11.24
N SER A 203 6.96 17.82 -10.36
CA SER A 203 7.06 17.52 -8.93
C SER A 203 7.16 16.02 -8.64
N ALA A 204 6.56 15.15 -9.47
CA ALA A 204 6.65 13.71 -9.32
C ALA A 204 8.08 13.23 -9.65
N VAL A 205 8.69 13.76 -10.71
CA VAL A 205 10.09 13.46 -11.08
C VAL A 205 11.06 13.89 -9.97
N ALA A 206 10.91 15.10 -9.44
CA ALA A 206 11.74 15.58 -8.32
C ALA A 206 11.57 14.72 -7.05
N SER A 207 10.34 14.26 -6.77
CA SER A 207 10.05 13.37 -5.63
C SER A 207 10.70 12.00 -5.81
N ILE A 208 10.65 11.42 -7.01
CA ILE A 208 11.33 10.17 -7.33
C ILE A 208 12.84 10.31 -7.12
N LEU A 209 13.45 11.40 -7.60
CA LEU A 209 14.89 11.65 -7.41
C LEU A 209 15.24 11.77 -5.93
N TRP A 210 14.43 12.48 -5.15
CA TRP A 210 14.63 12.60 -3.71
C TRP A 210 14.50 11.25 -2.97
N CYS A 211 13.53 10.41 -3.35
CA CYS A 211 13.39 9.05 -2.83
C CYS A 211 14.63 8.19 -3.11
N LEU A 212 15.19 8.29 -4.33
CA LEU A 212 16.38 7.55 -4.72
C LEU A 212 17.63 8.01 -3.95
N LEU A 213 17.79 9.32 -3.75
CA LEU A 213 18.87 9.87 -2.93
C LEU A 213 18.74 9.45 -1.45
N ALA A 214 17.52 9.46 -0.91
CA ALA A 214 17.26 8.95 0.44
C ALA A 214 17.62 7.46 0.54
N TYR A 215 17.24 6.64 -0.44
CA TYR A 215 17.62 5.22 -0.51
C TYR A 215 19.14 5.04 -0.50
N LEU A 216 19.85 5.79 -1.34
CA LEU A 216 21.30 5.72 -1.42
C LEU A 216 21.95 6.06 -0.07
N PHE A 217 21.53 7.14 0.58
CA PHE A 217 22.10 7.53 1.87
C PHE A 217 21.79 6.51 2.98
N THR A 218 20.58 5.97 3.04
CA THR A 218 20.24 4.92 4.02
C THR A 218 21.07 3.65 3.81
N VAL A 219 21.30 3.24 2.56
CA VAL A 219 22.14 2.08 2.24
C VAL A 219 23.60 2.35 2.57
N VAL A 220 24.13 3.55 2.26
CA VAL A 220 25.50 3.92 2.60
C VAL A 220 25.69 3.93 4.11
N ASP A 221 24.84 4.63 4.88
CA ASP A 221 24.94 4.72 6.33
C ASP A 221 24.84 3.34 7.01
N PHE A 222 24.03 2.45 6.43
CA PHE A 222 23.95 1.05 6.83
C PHE A 222 25.29 0.29 6.67
N PHE A 223 26.06 0.54 5.60
CA PHE A 223 27.35 -0.13 5.36
C PHE A 223 28.56 0.59 5.96
N THR A 224 28.47 1.90 6.24
CA THR A 224 29.61 2.71 6.70
C THR A 224 29.59 3.03 8.20
N GLY A 225 28.60 2.58 8.95
CA GLY A 225 28.53 2.78 10.40
C GLY A 225 29.72 2.13 11.13
N GLY A 226 30.67 2.96 11.59
CA GLY A 226 31.88 2.52 12.30
C GLY A 226 31.64 2.06 13.75
N ALA A 227 32.71 1.50 14.36
CA ALA A 227 32.74 0.82 15.67
C ALA A 227 31.86 1.46 16.75
N VAL A 228 30.92 0.67 17.27
CA VAL A 228 29.80 1.15 18.08
C VAL A 228 30.05 0.94 19.58
N THR A 229 29.75 1.94 20.40
CA THR A 229 29.75 1.84 21.88
C THR A 229 28.39 1.40 22.40
N TYR A 230 28.29 0.80 23.59
CA TYR A 230 27.02 0.29 24.15
C TYR A 230 25.86 1.31 24.13
N SER A 231 26.12 2.56 24.52
CA SER A 231 25.12 3.64 24.53
C SER A 231 24.67 4.07 23.13
N THR A 232 25.52 3.89 22.11
CA THR A 232 25.19 4.17 20.70
C THR A 232 24.59 2.96 19.97
N LEU A 233 24.90 1.72 20.39
CA LEU A 233 24.28 0.48 19.90
C LEU A 233 22.81 0.40 20.30
N ASN A 234 22.53 0.76 21.55
CA ASN A 234 21.19 0.68 22.09
C ASN A 234 20.26 1.76 21.51
N SER A 235 20.78 2.96 21.31
CA SER A 235 20.07 4.03 20.61
C SER A 235 20.19 3.95 19.08
N ASN A 236 20.86 2.92 18.53
CA ASN A 236 21.14 2.79 17.09
C ASN A 236 19.85 2.70 16.28
N GLY A 237 19.67 3.63 15.34
CA GLY A 237 18.49 3.67 14.47
C GLY A 237 18.54 2.77 13.25
N GLN A 238 19.60 1.99 13.01
CA GLN A 238 19.68 1.06 11.86
C GLN A 238 18.50 0.07 11.81
N ALA A 239 18.04 -0.43 12.96
CA ALA A 239 16.84 -1.26 13.04
C ALA A 239 15.58 -0.48 12.62
N VAL A 240 15.46 0.79 13.03
CA VAL A 240 14.36 1.67 12.60
C VAL A 240 14.42 1.89 11.08
N GLY A 241 15.60 2.15 10.52
CA GLY A 241 15.80 2.23 9.07
C GLY A 241 15.31 0.99 8.34
N SER A 242 15.63 -0.19 8.87
CA SER A 242 15.15 -1.46 8.33
C SER A 242 13.63 -1.62 8.41
N VAL A 243 13.00 -1.22 9.53
CA VAL A 243 11.53 -1.24 9.69
C VAL A 243 10.82 -0.39 8.64
N PHE A 244 11.40 0.74 8.23
CA PHE A 244 10.79 1.64 7.24
C PHE A 244 11.27 1.39 5.81
N LEU A 245 12.19 0.45 5.58
CA LEU A 245 12.81 0.22 4.27
C LEU A 245 11.79 -0.15 3.18
N TRP A 246 10.64 -0.74 3.55
CA TRP A 246 9.54 -1.05 2.63
C TRP A 246 8.89 0.20 2.02
N MET A 247 8.98 1.37 2.66
CA MET A 247 8.39 2.62 2.16
C MET A 247 9.01 3.02 0.84
N LEU A 248 10.32 2.81 0.68
CA LEU A 248 11.05 3.18 -0.53
C LEU A 248 10.49 2.51 -1.79
N PRO A 249 10.42 1.17 -1.89
CA PRO A 249 9.88 0.53 -3.08
C PRO A 249 8.40 0.85 -3.29
N VAL A 250 7.62 0.99 -2.20
CA VAL A 250 6.20 1.35 -2.30
C VAL A 250 6.02 2.76 -2.85
N VAL A 251 6.73 3.76 -2.31
CA VAL A 251 6.65 5.16 -2.75
C VAL A 251 7.13 5.30 -4.20
N VAL A 252 8.28 4.73 -4.55
CA VAL A 252 8.82 4.82 -5.92
C VAL A 252 7.84 4.21 -6.93
N ALA A 253 7.30 3.02 -6.65
CA ALA A 253 6.33 2.38 -7.51
C ALA A 253 5.03 3.20 -7.63
N TRP A 254 4.52 3.74 -6.52
CA TRP A 254 3.35 4.62 -6.56
C TRP A 254 3.59 5.89 -7.36
N LEU A 255 4.77 6.49 -7.28
CA LEU A 255 5.13 7.65 -8.10
C LEU A 255 5.22 7.31 -9.59
N GLN A 256 5.70 6.10 -9.95
CA GLN A 256 5.67 5.62 -11.34
C GLN A 256 4.24 5.40 -11.85
N ILE A 257 3.33 4.97 -10.97
CA ILE A 257 1.91 4.80 -11.29
C ILE A 257 1.18 6.16 -11.29
N SER A 258 1.67 7.17 -10.57
CA SER A 258 0.90 8.38 -10.23
C SER A 258 1.24 9.60 -11.07
N PRO A 259 0.33 9.90 -12.01
CA PRO A 259 -0.48 11.11 -11.82
C PRO A 259 -1.97 10.84 -11.47
N LYS A 260 -2.28 9.58 -11.14
CA LYS A 260 -3.61 8.95 -11.30
C LYS A 260 -4.49 8.89 -10.04
N CYS A 261 -3.95 9.30 -8.89
CA CYS A 261 -4.65 9.20 -7.60
C CYS A 261 -5.33 10.49 -7.14
N ASP A 262 -5.14 11.63 -7.84
CA ASP A 262 -5.81 12.89 -7.50
C ASP A 262 -7.25 12.90 -8.01
N HIS A 263 -8.21 12.71 -7.10
CA HIS A 263 -9.63 12.70 -7.43
C HIS A 263 -10.08 13.97 -8.16
N THR A 264 -9.51 15.14 -7.88
CA THR A 264 -9.90 16.39 -8.56
C THR A 264 -9.43 16.41 -10.01
N ARG A 265 -8.17 16.02 -10.24
CA ARG A 265 -7.60 15.89 -11.58
C ARG A 265 -8.32 14.83 -12.40
N VAL A 266 -8.54 13.64 -11.84
CA VAL A 266 -9.25 12.54 -12.53
C VAL A 266 -10.68 12.96 -12.88
N LYS A 267 -11.39 13.62 -11.95
CA LYS A 267 -12.73 14.14 -12.21
C LYS A 267 -12.74 15.21 -13.30
N GLN A 268 -11.77 16.11 -13.32
CA GLN A 268 -11.65 17.13 -14.36
C GLN A 268 -11.36 16.50 -15.73
N ALA A 269 -10.45 15.53 -15.79
CA ALA A 269 -10.11 14.81 -17.02
C ALA A 269 -11.34 14.08 -17.60
N ILE A 270 -12.07 13.33 -16.77
CA ILE A 270 -13.29 12.62 -17.19
C ILE A 270 -14.39 13.60 -17.63
N ASN A 271 -14.59 14.70 -16.88
CA ASN A 271 -15.60 15.69 -17.25
C ASN A 271 -15.29 16.37 -18.59
N ARG A 272 -14.02 16.69 -18.83
CA ARG A 272 -13.54 17.30 -20.08
C ARG A 272 -13.73 16.35 -21.26
N ALA A 273 -13.26 15.12 -21.15
CA ALA A 273 -13.47 14.11 -22.20
C ALA A 273 -14.97 13.92 -22.49
N ASN A 274 -15.81 13.85 -21.45
CA ASN A 274 -17.27 13.73 -21.59
C ASN A 274 -17.97 14.95 -22.26
N GLN A 275 -17.30 16.08 -22.49
CA GLN A 275 -17.84 17.21 -23.25
C GLN A 275 -17.71 17.02 -24.77
N ILE A 276 -16.77 16.19 -25.22
CA ILE A 276 -16.50 15.93 -26.64
C ILE A 276 -17.00 14.56 -27.10
N ALA A 277 -17.74 13.85 -26.24
CA ALA A 277 -18.31 12.54 -26.55
C ALA A 277 -19.56 12.66 -27.44
N PHE A 278 -19.66 11.79 -28.45
CA PHE A 278 -20.75 11.67 -29.40
C PHE A 278 -21.55 10.37 -29.19
N VAL A 279 -22.84 10.42 -29.50
CA VAL A 279 -23.79 9.30 -29.43
C VAL A 279 -24.48 9.13 -30.78
N ALA A 280 -24.72 7.88 -31.18
CA ALA A 280 -25.45 7.56 -32.40
C ALA A 280 -26.93 7.98 -32.27
N THR A 281 -27.50 8.51 -33.35
CA THR A 281 -28.93 8.85 -33.41
C THR A 281 -29.67 7.87 -34.33
N PRO A 282 -31.01 7.78 -34.23
CA PRO A 282 -31.81 6.98 -35.15
C PRO A 282 -31.57 7.37 -36.62
N ASP A 283 -31.30 8.65 -36.88
CA ASP A 283 -31.13 9.21 -38.23
C ASP A 283 -29.75 8.93 -38.85
N GLY A 284 -28.82 8.32 -38.09
CA GLY A 284 -27.48 7.96 -38.57
C GLY A 284 -26.41 9.03 -38.34
N GLU A 285 -26.80 10.28 -38.10
CA GLU A 285 -25.87 11.39 -37.82
C GLU A 285 -25.51 11.45 -36.32
N PRO A 286 -24.24 11.28 -35.93
CA PRO A 286 -23.83 11.37 -34.53
C PRO A 286 -24.07 12.77 -33.95
N THR A 287 -24.53 12.84 -32.71
CA THR A 287 -24.71 14.12 -31.99
C THR A 287 -23.98 14.11 -30.67
N LEU A 288 -23.69 15.29 -30.11
CA LEU A 288 -23.02 15.40 -28.82
C LEU A 288 -23.87 14.76 -27.71
N ALA A 289 -23.24 13.93 -26.88
CA ALA A 289 -23.87 13.25 -25.76
C ALA A 289 -24.55 14.23 -24.79
N SER A 290 -23.99 15.43 -24.65
CA SER A 290 -24.54 16.51 -23.82
C SER A 290 -25.88 17.05 -24.26
N ASN A 291 -26.23 16.91 -25.55
CA ASN A 291 -27.46 17.44 -26.10
C ASN A 291 -28.64 16.48 -25.89
N ILE A 292 -28.36 15.19 -25.71
CA ILE A 292 -29.39 14.16 -25.53
C ILE A 292 -29.67 13.92 -24.04
N SER A 293 -28.62 13.75 -23.23
CA SER A 293 -28.76 13.30 -21.84
C SER A 293 -27.68 13.90 -20.94
N THR A 294 -27.93 13.87 -19.63
CA THR A 294 -26.91 14.18 -18.62
C THR A 294 -26.06 12.95 -18.26
N LYS A 295 -26.50 11.75 -18.63
CA LYS A 295 -25.74 10.51 -18.47
C LYS A 295 -24.54 10.47 -19.43
N ARG A 296 -23.48 9.77 -19.03
CA ARG A 296 -22.26 9.60 -19.83
C ARG A 296 -21.84 8.15 -19.79
N ALA A 297 -21.22 7.67 -20.86
CA ALA A 297 -20.76 6.29 -20.97
C ALA A 297 -19.78 5.90 -19.86
N ILE A 298 -18.87 6.83 -19.49
CA ILE A 298 -17.91 6.65 -18.41
C ILE A 298 -18.07 7.79 -17.42
N SER A 299 -18.26 7.47 -16.14
CA SER A 299 -18.38 8.46 -15.07
C SER A 299 -17.74 8.01 -13.76
N LEU A 300 -17.60 8.93 -12.79
CA LEU A 300 -17.13 8.61 -11.44
C LEU A 300 -18.32 8.60 -10.48
N ARG A 301 -18.43 7.52 -9.68
CA ARG A 301 -19.46 7.39 -8.65
C ARG A 301 -19.38 8.52 -7.63
N LYS A 302 -20.52 9.18 -7.35
CA LYS A 302 -20.60 10.33 -6.42
C LYS A 302 -20.66 9.94 -4.93
N GLY A 303 -20.80 8.66 -4.57
CA GLY A 303 -21.09 8.19 -3.21
C GLY A 303 -20.27 7.01 -2.71
N GLY A 304 -20.28 6.77 -1.39
CA GLY A 304 -19.61 5.65 -0.72
C GLY A 304 -20.50 4.41 -0.65
N GLY A 305 -20.38 3.52 -1.64
CA GLY A 305 -21.10 2.25 -1.70
C GLY A 305 -20.54 1.40 -2.85
N ASP A 306 -20.66 0.09 -2.70
CA ASP A 306 -20.35 -1.06 -3.55
C ASP A 306 -19.10 -1.11 -4.45
N VAL A 307 -18.35 -2.20 -4.24
CA VAL A 307 -17.16 -2.67 -4.96
C VAL A 307 -17.62 -3.39 -6.24
N HIS A 308 -18.03 -2.66 -7.28
CA HIS A 308 -18.44 -3.25 -8.59
C HIS A 308 -17.53 -2.80 -9.74
N SER A 309 -16.25 -2.50 -9.44
CA SER A 309 -15.32 -2.04 -10.48
C SER A 309 -15.05 -3.10 -11.57
N ASP A 310 -15.19 -4.39 -11.25
CA ASP A 310 -14.83 -5.48 -12.16
C ASP A 310 -15.89 -5.74 -13.25
N GLU A 311 -17.19 -5.53 -12.95
CA GLU A 311 -18.28 -5.71 -13.93
C GLU A 311 -18.23 -4.64 -15.04
N HIS A 312 -17.81 -3.43 -14.70
CA HIS A 312 -17.66 -2.33 -15.64
C HIS A 312 -16.50 -2.54 -16.64
N LEU A 313 -15.42 -3.20 -16.20
CA LEU A 313 -14.27 -3.50 -17.05
C LEU A 313 -14.62 -4.54 -18.11
N GLU A 314 -15.34 -5.60 -17.71
CA GLU A 314 -15.79 -6.64 -18.64
C GLU A 314 -16.74 -6.09 -19.71
N ALA A 315 -17.59 -5.10 -19.37
CA ALA A 315 -18.45 -4.46 -20.36
C ALA A 315 -17.66 -3.72 -21.45
N VAL A 316 -16.61 -2.97 -21.07
CA VAL A 316 -15.74 -2.26 -22.03
C VAL A 316 -14.95 -3.28 -22.86
N TYR A 317 -14.38 -4.30 -22.23
CA TYR A 317 -13.66 -5.37 -22.92
C TYR A 317 -14.56 -6.10 -23.93
N ALA A 318 -15.77 -6.50 -23.54
CA ALA A 318 -16.73 -7.17 -24.41
C ALA A 318 -17.07 -6.31 -25.63
N ALA A 319 -17.32 -5.01 -25.43
CA ALA A 319 -17.61 -4.10 -26.54
C ALA A 319 -16.45 -4.01 -27.55
N PHE A 320 -15.20 -3.87 -27.08
CA PHE A 320 -14.03 -3.88 -27.96
C PHE A 320 -13.79 -5.24 -28.61
N ARG A 321 -14.05 -6.35 -27.91
CA ARG A 321 -13.91 -7.71 -28.44
C ARG A 321 -14.85 -7.95 -29.62
N GLU A 322 -16.13 -7.66 -29.46
CA GLU A 322 -17.11 -7.84 -30.54
C GLU A 322 -16.82 -6.91 -31.72
N ALA A 323 -16.43 -5.66 -31.44
CA ALA A 323 -16.05 -4.70 -32.48
C ALA A 323 -14.80 -5.14 -33.27
N SER A 324 -13.78 -5.68 -32.59
CA SER A 324 -12.60 -6.29 -33.22
C SER A 324 -12.99 -7.48 -34.09
N GLN A 325 -13.79 -8.40 -33.58
CA GLN A 325 -14.17 -9.61 -34.33
C GLN A 325 -14.94 -9.26 -35.61
N LYS A 326 -15.90 -8.33 -35.55
CA LYS A 326 -16.66 -7.89 -36.73
C LYS A 326 -15.78 -7.14 -37.73
N SER A 327 -14.88 -6.30 -37.23
CA SER A 327 -13.88 -5.61 -38.06
C SER A 327 -12.97 -6.59 -38.80
N GLU A 328 -12.47 -7.63 -38.12
CA GLU A 328 -11.61 -8.65 -38.72
C GLU A 328 -12.35 -9.50 -39.75
N SER A 329 -13.65 -9.70 -39.57
CA SER A 329 -14.52 -10.32 -40.56
C SER A 329 -14.97 -9.39 -41.70
N HIS A 330 -14.42 -8.16 -41.75
CA HIS A 330 -14.75 -7.13 -42.73
C HIS A 330 -16.25 -6.78 -42.77
N GLN A 331 -16.90 -6.68 -41.61
CA GLN A 331 -18.30 -6.26 -41.48
C GLN A 331 -18.36 -4.79 -41.03
N PRO A 332 -18.92 -3.86 -41.84
CA PRO A 332 -19.08 -2.47 -41.42
C PRO A 332 -20.36 -2.27 -40.61
N VAL A 333 -20.38 -1.22 -39.78
CA VAL A 333 -21.49 -0.94 -38.84
C VAL A 333 -22.82 -0.68 -39.56
N ASN A 334 -22.82 0.18 -40.59
CA ASN A 334 -24.02 0.53 -41.37
C ASN A 334 -24.45 -0.54 -42.39
N GLY A 335 -23.74 -1.67 -42.50
CA GLY A 335 -24.01 -2.72 -43.49
C GLY A 335 -23.61 -2.38 -44.93
N SER A 336 -22.84 -1.30 -45.14
CA SER A 336 -22.28 -0.95 -46.46
C SER A 336 -21.17 -1.92 -46.91
N ALA A 337 -20.50 -1.63 -48.04
CA ALA A 337 -19.32 -2.39 -48.45
C ALA A 337 -18.12 -2.01 -47.57
N TRP A 338 -17.39 -2.99 -47.06
CA TRP A 338 -16.21 -2.73 -46.23
C TRP A 338 -15.11 -2.01 -47.00
N GLU A 339 -14.73 -0.83 -46.53
CA GLU A 339 -13.58 -0.10 -47.06
C GLU A 339 -12.28 -0.61 -46.41
N ARG A 340 -11.36 -1.12 -47.22
CA ARG A 340 -10.09 -1.65 -46.72
C ARG A 340 -9.21 -0.52 -46.14
N GLY A 341 -8.70 -0.76 -44.93
CA GLY A 341 -7.70 0.10 -44.29
C GLY A 341 -6.36 0.13 -45.03
N ASP A 342 -5.50 1.08 -44.67
CA ASP A 342 -4.11 1.16 -45.13
C ASP A 342 -3.13 0.76 -44.01
N ARG A 343 -1.82 0.98 -44.22
CA ARG A 343 -0.78 0.64 -43.22
C ARG A 343 -0.90 1.43 -41.92
N ASN A 344 -1.53 2.61 -41.95
CA ASN A 344 -1.63 3.51 -40.79
C ASN A 344 -3.00 3.46 -40.13
N ILE A 345 -4.04 3.13 -40.89
CA ILE A 345 -5.43 3.09 -40.44
C ILE A 345 -6.02 1.73 -40.81
N ARG A 346 -6.01 0.79 -39.86
CA ARG A 346 -6.52 -0.58 -40.06
C ARG A 346 -8.04 -0.62 -40.26
N VAL A 347 -8.79 0.23 -39.56
CA VAL A 347 -10.25 0.35 -39.68
C VAL A 347 -10.60 1.79 -40.08
N ARG A 348 -11.15 1.96 -41.29
CA ARG A 348 -11.52 3.29 -41.79
C ARG A 348 -12.72 3.87 -41.06
N PRO A 349 -12.80 5.21 -40.89
CA PRO A 349 -13.96 5.89 -40.33
C PRO A 349 -15.29 5.52 -40.99
N ALA A 350 -15.30 5.30 -42.31
CA ALA A 350 -16.50 4.92 -43.07
C ALA A 350 -17.13 3.60 -42.59
N ASN A 351 -16.32 2.63 -42.14
CA ASN A 351 -16.81 1.35 -41.61
C ASN A 351 -17.39 1.48 -40.19
N ARG A 352 -17.18 2.63 -39.54
CA ARG A 352 -17.49 2.91 -38.13
C ARG A 352 -18.65 3.90 -37.96
N GLN A 353 -19.48 4.06 -38.98
CA GLN A 353 -20.66 4.93 -38.98
C GLN A 353 -21.92 4.07 -39.06
N GLY A 354 -23.00 4.54 -38.43
CA GLY A 354 -24.29 3.88 -38.48
C GLY A 354 -25.31 4.53 -37.54
N SER A 355 -26.57 4.17 -37.78
CA SER A 355 -27.69 4.55 -36.90
C SER A 355 -27.58 3.90 -35.52
N LEU A 356 -28.33 4.44 -34.57
CA LEU A 356 -28.41 3.96 -33.19
C LEU A 356 -28.55 2.42 -33.09
N PRO A 357 -29.51 1.75 -33.78
CA PRO A 357 -29.65 0.30 -33.70
C PRO A 357 -28.44 -0.45 -34.28
N GLN A 358 -27.84 0.07 -35.36
CA GLN A 358 -26.67 -0.53 -36.01
C GLN A 358 -25.44 -0.50 -35.09
N VAL A 359 -25.22 0.62 -34.41
CA VAL A 359 -24.11 0.79 -33.47
C VAL A 359 -24.26 -0.12 -32.24
N ILE A 360 -25.48 -0.26 -31.70
CA ILE A 360 -25.76 -1.20 -30.61
C ILE A 360 -25.49 -2.64 -31.09
N ALA A 361 -26.09 -3.03 -32.22
CA ALA A 361 -25.94 -4.36 -32.78
C ALA A 361 -24.48 -4.70 -33.12
N TYR A 362 -23.62 -3.70 -33.34
CA TYR A 362 -22.21 -3.91 -33.63
C TYR A 362 -21.40 -4.40 -32.43
N ILE A 363 -21.78 -4.06 -31.19
CA ILE A 363 -21.11 -4.57 -29.98
C ILE A 363 -21.80 -5.78 -29.35
N GLU A 364 -22.93 -6.22 -29.91
CA GLU A 364 -23.62 -7.43 -29.47
C GLU A 364 -22.97 -8.70 -30.04
N PRO A 365 -22.91 -9.80 -29.26
CA PRO A 365 -22.32 -11.05 -29.72
C PRO A 365 -23.14 -11.65 -30.87
N VAL A 366 -22.44 -12.25 -31.85
CA VAL A 366 -23.04 -12.85 -33.07
C VAL A 366 -23.84 -14.15 -32.78
N VAL A 367 -24.02 -14.52 -31.51
CA VAL A 367 -24.53 -15.83 -31.09
C VAL A 367 -26.04 -15.96 -31.30
N LYS A 368 -26.47 -17.07 -31.92
CA LYS A 368 -27.88 -17.44 -32.12
C LYS A 368 -28.59 -17.63 -30.78
N PRO A 369 -29.89 -17.25 -30.63
CA PRO A 369 -30.63 -17.22 -29.36
C PRO A 369 -30.58 -18.50 -28.50
N TRP A 370 -30.38 -19.66 -29.12
CA TRP A 370 -30.37 -20.97 -28.45
C TRP A 370 -29.01 -21.38 -27.85
N ALA A 371 -27.92 -20.68 -28.17
CA ALA A 371 -26.60 -20.94 -27.59
C ALA A 371 -26.29 -20.05 -26.38
N PHE A 372 -27.10 -19.00 -26.15
CA PHE A 372 -26.95 -18.07 -25.03
C PHE A 372 -27.15 -18.78 -23.67
N ASP A 373 -28.17 -19.64 -23.55
CA ASP A 373 -28.44 -20.38 -22.31
C ASP A 373 -27.39 -21.46 -21.95
N LEU A 374 -26.60 -21.93 -22.93
CA LEU A 374 -25.60 -22.99 -22.71
C LEU A 374 -24.21 -22.44 -22.37
N PHE A 375 -23.88 -21.23 -22.84
CA PHE A 375 -22.58 -20.59 -22.64
C PHE A 375 -22.60 -19.44 -21.62
N ASP A 376 -23.76 -18.85 -21.32
CA ASP A 376 -23.87 -17.67 -20.43
C ASP A 376 -24.39 -18.00 -19.02
N ARG A 377 -24.51 -19.28 -18.67
CA ARG A 377 -24.33 -19.64 -17.26
C ARG A 377 -22.83 -19.62 -16.98
N PRO A 378 -22.30 -18.70 -16.15
CA PRO A 378 -20.97 -18.88 -15.62
C PRO A 378 -20.98 -20.16 -14.76
N ARG A 379 -20.70 -21.30 -15.39
CA ARG A 379 -20.19 -22.49 -14.68
C ARG A 379 -18.73 -22.31 -14.27
N GLY A 380 -18.11 -21.17 -14.61
CA GLY A 380 -16.83 -20.73 -14.09
C GLY A 380 -17.00 -20.01 -12.76
N SER A 381 -16.07 -20.27 -11.83
CA SER A 381 -15.73 -19.49 -10.62
C SER A 381 -16.50 -18.18 -10.43
N ARG A 382 -17.01 -17.94 -9.21
CA ARG A 382 -17.62 -16.67 -8.75
C ARG A 382 -16.75 -15.42 -8.97
N TRP A 383 -15.47 -15.62 -9.25
CA TRP A 383 -14.48 -14.61 -9.57
C TRP A 383 -14.05 -14.69 -11.03
N GLY A 384 -13.69 -13.56 -11.63
CA GLY A 384 -13.08 -13.51 -12.95
C GLY A 384 -11.83 -14.41 -13.06
N PRO A 385 -11.47 -14.87 -14.27
CA PRO A 385 -10.35 -15.77 -14.47
C PRO A 385 -9.04 -15.17 -13.92
N GLY A 386 -8.28 -15.98 -13.20
CA GLY A 386 -6.97 -15.59 -12.65
C GLY A 386 -7.00 -14.58 -11.50
N VAL A 387 -8.17 -14.16 -10.99
CA VAL A 387 -8.26 -13.24 -9.84
C VAL A 387 -7.60 -13.85 -8.59
N LEU A 388 -7.92 -15.11 -8.25
CA LEU A 388 -7.33 -15.77 -7.08
C LEU A 388 -5.79 -15.89 -7.18
N SER A 389 -5.27 -16.20 -8.37
CA SER A 389 -3.82 -16.27 -8.61
C SER A 389 -3.15 -14.91 -8.34
N ARG A 390 -3.73 -13.83 -8.85
CA ARG A 390 -3.24 -12.45 -8.61
C ARG A 390 -3.31 -12.08 -7.12
N LEU A 391 -4.40 -12.41 -6.44
CA LEU A 391 -4.55 -12.18 -4.99
C LEU A 391 -3.46 -12.92 -4.21
N VAL A 392 -3.22 -14.20 -4.50
CA VAL A 392 -2.19 -15.01 -3.82
C VAL A 392 -0.79 -14.46 -4.11
N LEU A 393 -0.46 -14.18 -5.37
CA LEU A 393 0.85 -13.63 -5.75
C LEU A 393 1.11 -12.26 -5.11
N ALA A 394 0.12 -11.36 -5.13
CA ALA A 394 0.21 -10.07 -4.44
C ALA A 394 0.41 -10.24 -2.93
N SER A 395 -0.22 -11.25 -2.31
CA SER A 395 -0.06 -11.55 -0.89
C SER A 395 1.35 -12.02 -0.56
N VAL A 396 1.92 -12.94 -1.37
CA VAL A 396 3.29 -13.44 -1.20
C VAL A 396 4.30 -12.30 -1.33
N LEU A 397 4.17 -11.46 -2.35
CA LEU A 397 5.06 -10.31 -2.55
C LEU A 397 4.96 -9.29 -1.41
N ALA A 398 3.75 -9.01 -0.93
CA ALA A 398 3.53 -8.07 0.16
C ALA A 398 4.06 -8.56 1.51
N LEU A 399 3.84 -9.85 1.82
CA LEU A 399 4.39 -10.48 3.02
C LEU A 399 5.91 -10.58 2.95
N GLY A 400 6.45 -10.96 1.79
CA GLY A 400 7.89 -11.01 1.55
C GLY A 400 8.57 -9.66 1.76
N LEU A 401 8.00 -8.58 1.22
CA LEU A 401 8.53 -7.23 1.44
C LEU A 401 8.40 -6.79 2.91
N THR A 402 7.24 -7.01 3.53
CA THR A 402 6.98 -6.56 4.91
C THR A 402 7.86 -7.31 5.91
N TRP A 403 7.85 -8.63 5.88
CA TRP A 403 8.62 -9.45 6.81
C TRP A 403 10.10 -9.51 6.44
N GLY A 404 10.47 -9.30 5.18
CA GLY A 404 11.87 -9.10 4.80
C GLY A 404 12.48 -7.86 5.46
N THR A 405 11.73 -6.76 5.53
CA THR A 405 12.22 -5.48 6.10
C THR A 405 12.07 -5.42 7.62
N ILE A 406 10.87 -5.68 8.16
CA ILE A 406 10.62 -5.70 9.60
C ILE A 406 11.35 -6.87 10.27
N GLY A 407 11.38 -8.03 9.63
CA GLY A 407 12.11 -9.20 10.15
C GLY A 407 13.61 -8.94 10.29
N ALA A 408 14.20 -8.16 9.39
CA ALA A 408 15.59 -7.72 9.51
C ALA A 408 15.82 -6.91 10.80
N ALA A 409 14.92 -5.97 11.10
CA ALA A 409 14.99 -5.18 12.32
C ALA A 409 14.80 -6.03 13.59
N ILE A 410 13.91 -7.02 13.54
CA ILE A 410 13.68 -7.98 14.62
C ILE A 410 14.94 -8.82 14.84
N VAL A 411 15.46 -9.45 13.79
CA VAL A 411 16.67 -10.30 13.82
C VAL A 411 17.86 -9.48 14.34
N GLY A 412 18.10 -8.30 13.77
CA GLY A 412 19.17 -7.41 14.21
C GLY A 412 19.03 -7.04 15.69
N SER A 413 17.82 -6.76 16.18
CA SER A 413 17.61 -6.44 17.59
C SER A 413 17.60 -7.66 18.52
N TYR A 414 17.34 -8.86 17.99
CA TYR A 414 17.24 -10.11 18.75
C TYR A 414 18.61 -10.70 19.06
N PHE A 415 19.54 -10.61 18.10
CA PHE A 415 20.88 -11.18 18.24
C PHE A 415 21.88 -10.25 18.94
N VAL A 416 21.55 -8.98 19.12
CA VAL A 416 22.32 -8.08 19.99
C VAL A 416 22.18 -8.57 21.43
N PRO A 417 23.29 -8.81 22.15
CA PRO A 417 23.22 -9.12 23.57
C PRO A 417 22.48 -8.01 24.33
N THR A 418 21.46 -8.32 25.13
CA THR A 418 20.96 -9.63 25.56
C THR A 418 20.13 -10.37 24.50
N GLN A 419 20.56 -11.58 24.14
CA GLN A 419 19.87 -12.36 23.09
C GLN A 419 18.43 -12.72 23.52
N GLY A 420 17.45 -12.26 22.76
CA GLY A 420 16.03 -12.48 23.08
C GLY A 420 15.09 -11.38 22.62
N ILE A 421 13.85 -11.45 23.09
CA ILE A 421 12.81 -10.46 22.78
C ILE A 421 12.80 -9.39 23.88
N GLY A 422 13.60 -8.35 23.67
CA GLY A 422 13.53 -7.10 24.42
C GLY A 422 12.40 -6.17 23.94
N CYS A 423 12.31 -4.98 24.53
CA CYS A 423 11.29 -3.99 24.15
C CYS A 423 11.37 -3.56 22.68
N ARG A 424 12.57 -3.49 22.08
CA ARG A 424 12.76 -3.09 20.68
C ARG A 424 12.28 -4.17 19.70
N ALA A 425 12.89 -5.35 19.76
CA ALA A 425 12.50 -6.50 18.94
C ALA A 425 11.01 -6.82 19.12
N GLY A 426 10.50 -6.77 20.36
CA GLY A 426 9.08 -6.93 20.65
C GLY A 426 8.20 -5.85 20.02
N SER A 427 8.60 -4.59 20.04
CA SER A 427 7.84 -3.50 19.41
C SER A 427 7.73 -3.67 17.90
N TYR A 428 8.82 -4.09 17.24
CA TYR A 428 8.84 -4.36 15.80
C TYR A 428 8.03 -5.61 15.44
N LEU A 429 8.09 -6.65 16.28
CA LEU A 429 7.28 -7.85 16.13
C LEU A 429 5.78 -7.52 16.22
N VAL A 430 5.36 -6.74 17.22
CA VAL A 430 3.97 -6.26 17.35
C VAL A 430 3.56 -5.48 16.11
N TYR A 431 4.42 -4.57 15.63
CA TYR A 431 4.14 -3.78 14.43
C TYR A 431 3.91 -4.66 13.19
N GLY A 432 4.77 -5.66 12.95
CA GLY A 432 4.63 -6.59 11.82
C GLY A 432 3.41 -7.51 11.92
N ILE A 433 3.12 -8.04 13.11
CA ILE A 433 1.93 -8.88 13.36
C ILE A 433 0.65 -8.07 13.11
N VAL A 434 0.52 -6.90 13.72
CA VAL A 434 -0.67 -6.06 13.57
C VAL A 434 -0.83 -5.60 12.13
N SER A 435 0.27 -5.27 11.42
CA SER A 435 0.22 -4.99 9.98
C SER A 435 -0.39 -6.14 9.18
N THR A 436 0.04 -7.37 9.46
CA THR A 436 -0.45 -8.58 8.78
C THR A 436 -1.94 -8.83 9.11
N VAL A 437 -2.35 -8.65 10.37
CA VAL A 437 -3.74 -8.79 10.80
C VAL A 437 -4.64 -7.76 10.10
N VAL A 438 -4.21 -6.49 10.04
CA VAL A 438 -4.94 -5.43 9.34
C VAL A 438 -5.15 -5.79 7.87
N TRP A 439 -4.09 -6.24 7.18
CA TRP A 439 -4.18 -6.70 5.80
C TRP A 439 -5.20 -7.84 5.64
N MET A 440 -5.12 -8.89 6.47
CA MET A 440 -6.08 -10.00 6.44
C MET A 440 -7.52 -9.53 6.65
N MET A 441 -7.76 -8.63 7.62
CA MET A 441 -9.10 -8.08 7.88
C MET A 441 -9.67 -7.32 6.67
N LEU A 442 -8.84 -6.52 6.00
CA LEU A 442 -9.28 -5.71 4.86
C LEU A 442 -9.46 -6.53 3.57
N VAL A 443 -8.61 -7.53 3.34
CA VAL A 443 -8.81 -8.49 2.24
C VAL A 443 -10.08 -9.31 2.48
N ALA A 444 -10.27 -9.85 3.69
CA ALA A 444 -11.50 -10.57 4.06
C ALA A 444 -12.74 -9.68 3.94
N SER A 445 -12.65 -8.41 4.33
CA SER A 445 -13.72 -7.42 4.13
C SER A 445 -14.06 -7.24 2.64
N SER A 446 -13.06 -7.14 1.76
CA SER A 446 -13.27 -7.01 0.32
C SER A 446 -13.97 -8.23 -0.26
N ILE A 447 -13.50 -9.43 0.11
CA ILE A 447 -14.09 -10.71 -0.29
C ILE A 447 -15.55 -10.79 0.18
N LEU A 448 -15.84 -10.54 1.46
CA LEU A 448 -17.20 -10.59 1.99
C LEU A 448 -18.12 -9.54 1.36
N ALA A 449 -17.61 -8.36 1.04
CA ALA A 449 -18.37 -7.34 0.32
C ALA A 449 -18.77 -7.84 -1.08
N HIS A 450 -17.83 -8.38 -1.85
CA HIS A 450 -18.11 -9.00 -3.15
C HIS A 450 -19.07 -10.20 -3.04
N MET A 451 -18.95 -10.98 -1.97
CA MET A 451 -19.85 -12.11 -1.73
C MET A 451 -21.27 -11.66 -1.31
N SER A 452 -21.42 -10.44 -0.80
CA SER A 452 -22.73 -9.90 -0.40
C SER A 452 -23.51 -9.28 -1.55
N SER A 453 -22.82 -8.86 -2.62
CA SER A 453 -23.43 -8.20 -3.77
C SER A 453 -23.96 -9.15 -4.85
N PHE A 454 -23.34 -10.32 -5.00
CA PHE A 454 -23.75 -11.31 -6.01
C PHE A 454 -24.98 -12.11 -5.54
N THR A 455 -26.17 -11.51 -5.56
CA THR A 455 -27.46 -12.21 -5.40
C THR A 455 -28.22 -12.21 -6.72
N GLY A 456 -28.49 -13.41 -7.24
CA GLY A 456 -29.08 -13.64 -8.55
C GLY A 456 -30.44 -12.96 -8.75
N THR A 457 -30.60 -12.37 -9.94
CA THR A 457 -31.83 -11.80 -10.47
C THR A 457 -32.77 -12.91 -10.92
N SER A 458 -33.72 -13.27 -10.07
CA SER A 458 -34.92 -14.00 -10.47
C SER A 458 -36.12 -13.13 -10.13
N ASN A 459 -36.64 -12.40 -11.13
CA ASN A 459 -37.82 -11.51 -11.06
C ASN A 459 -37.73 -10.30 -10.11
N GLU A 460 -36.77 -9.39 -10.33
CA GLU A 460 -36.73 -8.00 -9.81
C GLU A 460 -36.96 -7.77 -8.29
N ARG A 461 -37.05 -8.84 -7.48
CA ARG A 461 -37.08 -8.77 -6.03
C ARG A 461 -35.75 -9.25 -5.50
N TYR A 462 -34.97 -8.32 -4.95
CA TYR A 462 -33.77 -8.64 -4.19
C TYR A 462 -34.13 -9.49 -2.97
N VAL A 463 -34.06 -10.81 -3.10
CA VAL A 463 -34.20 -11.72 -1.95
C VAL A 463 -32.85 -11.77 -1.23
N TYR A 464 -32.62 -10.82 -0.32
CA TYR A 464 -31.47 -10.89 0.57
C TYR A 464 -31.62 -12.08 1.50
N SER A 465 -30.88 -13.16 1.20
CA SER A 465 -30.69 -14.26 2.14
C SER A 465 -30.08 -13.71 3.44
N LYS A 466 -30.42 -14.31 4.59
CA LYS A 466 -29.79 -13.95 5.88
C LYS A 466 -28.26 -13.99 5.78
N SER A 467 -27.71 -14.92 4.99
CA SER A 467 -26.27 -15.08 4.75
C SER A 467 -25.63 -13.89 4.04
N THR A 468 -26.32 -13.23 3.11
CA THR A 468 -25.76 -12.09 2.35
C THR A 468 -25.78 -10.84 3.20
N ARG A 469 -26.84 -10.66 4.00
CA ARG A 469 -26.92 -9.60 5.01
C ARG A 469 -25.83 -9.75 6.09
N THR A 470 -25.57 -10.96 6.58
CA THR A 470 -24.48 -11.19 7.55
C THR A 470 -23.11 -10.92 6.93
N ALA A 471 -22.89 -11.32 5.68
CA ALA A 471 -21.64 -11.04 4.97
C ALA A 471 -21.42 -9.52 4.77
N ALA A 472 -22.47 -8.77 4.41
CA ALA A 472 -22.41 -7.31 4.28
C ALA A 472 -22.10 -6.62 5.63
N ILE A 473 -22.74 -7.06 6.72
CA ILE A 473 -22.47 -6.49 8.06
C ILE A 473 -21.05 -6.83 8.50
N ALA A 474 -20.62 -8.08 8.33
CA ALA A 474 -19.28 -8.53 8.68
C ALA A 474 -18.21 -7.78 7.89
N SER A 475 -18.42 -7.53 6.59
CA SER A 475 -17.49 -6.77 5.75
C SER A 475 -17.31 -5.33 6.26
N ILE A 476 -18.39 -4.67 6.68
CA ILE A 476 -18.34 -3.32 7.25
C ILE A 476 -17.59 -3.31 8.59
N ILE A 477 -17.87 -4.28 9.47
CA ILE A 477 -17.21 -4.39 10.78
C ILE A 477 -15.71 -4.59 10.58
N LEU A 478 -15.30 -5.59 9.80
CA LEU A 478 -13.89 -5.86 9.51
C LEU A 478 -13.17 -4.65 8.92
N ARG A 479 -13.83 -3.90 8.02
CA ARG A 479 -13.27 -2.67 7.44
C ARG A 479 -13.01 -1.60 8.49
N ARG A 480 -13.97 -1.38 9.39
CA ARG A 480 -13.87 -0.35 10.43
C ARG A 480 -12.81 -0.71 11.47
N THR A 481 -12.80 -1.97 11.93
CA THR A 481 -11.81 -2.46 12.89
C THR A 481 -10.42 -2.50 12.31
N GLY A 482 -10.27 -2.94 11.05
CA GLY A 482 -8.98 -2.93 10.35
C GLY A 482 -8.39 -1.52 10.23
N LYS A 483 -9.21 -0.51 9.87
CA LYS A 483 -8.78 0.90 9.87
C LYS A 483 -8.36 1.40 11.26
N LEU A 484 -9.10 1.03 12.30
CA LEU A 484 -8.77 1.40 13.68
C LEU A 484 -7.44 0.78 14.11
N PHE A 485 -7.25 -0.53 13.90
CA PHE A 485 -6.01 -1.21 14.22
C PHE A 485 -4.83 -0.65 13.44
N SER A 486 -5.01 -0.30 12.17
CA SER A 486 -3.96 0.37 11.40
C SER A 486 -3.57 1.72 12.02
N ALA A 487 -4.54 2.55 12.41
CA ALA A 487 -4.26 3.83 13.04
C ALA A 487 -3.51 3.67 14.36
N LEU A 488 -3.91 2.69 15.19
CA LEU A 488 -3.21 2.38 16.44
C LEU A 488 -1.80 1.85 16.18
N ASN A 489 -1.60 1.02 15.15
CA ASN A 489 -0.30 0.47 14.79
C ASN A 489 0.65 1.55 14.24
N ALA A 490 0.13 2.51 13.47
CA ALA A 490 0.89 3.67 13.03
C ALA A 490 1.35 4.53 14.22
N ILE A 491 0.46 4.79 15.19
CA ILE A 491 0.83 5.50 16.42
C ILE A 491 1.87 4.72 17.22
N TRP A 492 1.72 3.39 17.29
CA TRP A 492 2.66 2.50 17.99
C TRP A 492 4.06 2.58 17.40
N VAL A 493 4.24 2.43 16.08
CA VAL A 493 5.57 2.43 15.46
C VAL A 493 6.28 3.77 15.65
N PHE A 494 5.57 4.89 15.54
CA PHE A 494 6.16 6.21 15.83
C PHE A 494 6.52 6.38 17.30
N SER A 495 5.68 5.90 18.22
CA SER A 495 5.95 5.95 19.66
C SER A 495 7.16 5.08 20.02
N ALA A 496 7.29 3.89 19.43
CA ALA A 496 8.42 3.01 19.61
C ALA A 496 9.73 3.65 19.12
N CYS A 497 9.71 4.35 17.99
CA CYS A 497 10.87 5.10 17.51
C CYS A 497 11.27 6.21 18.49
N LEU A 498 10.31 6.99 18.98
CA LEU A 498 10.58 8.04 19.96
C LEU A 498 11.13 7.47 21.28
N PHE A 499 10.60 6.35 21.75
CA PHE A 499 11.10 5.66 22.94
C PHE A 499 12.52 5.13 22.75
N GLN A 500 12.86 4.62 21.57
CA GLN A 500 14.22 4.18 21.26
C GLN A 500 15.20 5.36 21.25
N PHE A 501 14.89 6.44 20.53
CA PHE A 501 15.81 7.58 20.41
C PHE A 501 15.94 8.42 21.68
N SER A 502 14.96 8.37 22.57
CA SER A 502 14.99 9.08 23.85
C SER A 502 15.66 8.30 24.98
N SER A 503 16.24 7.13 24.66
CA SER A 503 16.79 6.19 25.64
C SER A 503 15.75 5.66 26.64
N PHE A 504 14.46 5.78 26.35
CA PHE A 504 13.40 5.25 27.21
C PHE A 504 13.43 3.72 27.26
N PHE A 505 13.84 3.07 26.18
CA PHE A 505 14.08 1.63 26.16
C PHE A 505 15.39 1.21 26.83
N ASP A 506 16.28 2.14 27.18
CA ASP A 506 17.57 1.82 27.79
C ASP A 506 17.38 1.71 29.31
N ARG A 507 16.83 0.57 29.75
CA ARG A 507 16.51 0.26 31.15
C ARG A 507 16.60 -1.24 31.37
N CYS A 508 16.84 -1.68 32.62
CA CYS A 508 16.99 -3.10 32.97
C CYS A 508 15.85 -3.96 32.38
N LEU A 509 14.59 -3.53 32.47
CA LEU A 509 13.45 -4.32 31.94
C LEU A 509 13.57 -4.59 30.43
N CYS A 510 13.95 -3.58 29.67
CA CYS A 510 13.94 -3.63 28.21
C CYS A 510 15.23 -4.25 27.65
N ASN A 511 16.36 -4.00 28.28
CA ASN A 511 17.66 -4.55 27.87
C ASN A 511 17.87 -5.98 28.37
N SER A 512 17.13 -6.43 29.40
CA SER A 512 17.30 -7.78 29.92
C SER A 512 16.55 -8.90 29.20
N SER A 513 15.78 -8.58 28.15
CA SER A 513 14.94 -9.57 27.43
C SER A 513 14.07 -10.42 28.37
N VAL A 514 13.54 -9.79 29.43
CA VAL A 514 12.78 -10.46 30.52
C VAL A 514 11.57 -11.22 29.98
N PHE A 515 10.93 -10.68 28.95
CA PHE A 515 9.73 -11.29 28.36
C PHE A 515 10.02 -12.66 27.72
N SER A 516 11.21 -12.88 27.16
CA SER A 516 11.60 -14.18 26.59
C SER A 516 12.37 -15.07 27.55
N LEU A 517 13.26 -14.51 28.38
CA LEU A 517 14.19 -15.29 29.20
C LEU A 517 13.69 -15.56 30.64
N GLY A 518 12.68 -14.81 31.10
CA GLY A 518 12.12 -14.96 32.43
C GLY A 518 13.19 -14.88 33.53
N LYS A 519 13.39 -15.97 34.28
CA LYS A 519 14.37 -16.04 35.37
C LYS A 519 15.83 -16.03 34.91
N HIS A 520 16.10 -16.33 33.64
CA HIS A 520 17.43 -16.31 33.05
C HIS A 520 17.75 -14.98 32.37
N ALA A 521 16.93 -13.96 32.59
CA ALA A 521 17.12 -12.63 32.04
C ALA A 521 18.40 -11.98 32.60
N TYR A 522 19.20 -11.40 31.71
CA TYR A 522 20.45 -10.70 32.02
C TYR A 522 20.54 -9.45 31.16
N ASN A 523 21.28 -8.44 31.57
CA ASN A 523 21.50 -7.17 30.89
C ASN A 523 22.98 -7.09 30.48
N ALA A 524 23.30 -7.26 29.21
CA ALA A 524 24.64 -6.94 28.71
C ALA A 524 24.85 -5.42 28.78
N ILE A 525 25.95 -4.95 29.39
CA ILE A 525 26.26 -3.52 29.53
C ILE A 525 27.57 -3.18 28.81
N ASP A 526 28.60 -4.02 28.90
CA ASP A 526 29.84 -3.84 28.15
C ASP A 526 29.88 -4.85 27.00
N LEU A 527 29.72 -4.38 25.76
CA LEU A 527 29.77 -5.22 24.56
C LEU A 527 31.21 -5.38 24.07
N LEU A 528 31.60 -6.61 23.76
CA LEU A 528 32.93 -6.93 23.21
C LEU A 528 32.89 -6.90 21.67
N PRO A 529 34.03 -6.69 20.99
CA PRO A 529 34.09 -6.71 19.53
C PRO A 529 33.62 -8.04 18.90
N GLU A 530 33.79 -9.14 19.61
CA GLU A 530 33.31 -10.47 19.21
C GLU A 530 31.78 -10.59 19.23
N ASP A 531 31.09 -9.81 20.08
CA ASP A 531 29.62 -9.76 20.12
C ASP A 531 29.01 -8.98 18.94
N LEU A 532 29.86 -8.25 18.20
CA LEU A 532 29.48 -7.41 17.05
C LEU A 532 29.77 -8.11 15.72
N GLY A 533 30.52 -9.22 15.73
CA GLY A 533 30.75 -10.06 14.57
C GLY A 533 29.47 -10.82 14.21
N ASP A 534 29.04 -10.71 12.95
CA ASP A 534 27.86 -11.39 12.36
C ASP A 534 26.48 -10.71 12.47
N LEU A 535 26.37 -9.40 12.78
CA LEU A 535 25.10 -8.66 12.56
C LEU A 535 24.82 -8.48 11.04
N LEU A 536 24.55 -9.58 10.34
CA LEU A 536 24.27 -9.65 8.89
C LEU A 536 22.85 -9.16 8.58
N LEU A 537 22.60 -7.86 8.81
CA LEU A 537 21.43 -7.17 8.24
C LEU A 537 21.53 -7.07 6.69
N SER A 538 22.70 -7.34 6.10
CA SER A 538 22.95 -7.23 4.64
C SER A 538 22.08 -8.14 3.77
N LYS A 539 21.59 -9.27 4.30
CA LYS A 539 20.76 -10.21 3.55
C LYS A 539 19.32 -9.72 3.30
N PHE A 540 18.87 -8.67 4.00
CA PHE A 540 17.47 -8.26 4.00
C PHE A 540 17.13 -7.11 3.05
N VAL A 541 18.13 -6.38 2.55
CA VAL A 541 17.98 -5.42 1.44
C VAL A 541 17.46 -6.12 0.17
N GLY A 542 17.75 -7.43 0.02
CA GLY A 542 17.33 -8.24 -1.12
C GLY A 542 15.81 -8.27 -1.35
N CYS A 543 14.99 -8.27 -0.29
CA CYS A 543 13.52 -8.31 -0.46
C CYS A 543 12.97 -7.02 -1.10
N SER A 544 13.50 -5.86 -0.73
CA SER A 544 13.14 -4.58 -1.34
C SER A 544 13.57 -4.50 -2.80
N ILE A 545 14.77 -5.00 -3.12
CA ILE A 545 15.28 -5.06 -4.50
C ILE A 545 14.42 -6.00 -5.35
N LEU A 546 14.09 -7.19 -4.85
CA LEU A 546 13.25 -8.15 -5.56
C LEU A 546 11.85 -7.58 -5.83
N PHE A 547 11.26 -6.91 -4.84
CA PHE A 547 9.96 -6.26 -5.01
C PHE A 547 10.02 -5.14 -6.07
N MET A 548 11.08 -4.33 -6.08
CA MET A 548 11.30 -3.32 -7.14
C MET A 548 11.51 -3.94 -8.51
N GLY A 549 12.28 -5.03 -8.60
CA GLY A 549 12.47 -5.78 -9.83
C GLY A 549 11.13 -6.24 -10.40
N PHE A 550 10.29 -6.84 -9.54
CA PHE A 550 8.91 -7.20 -9.90
C PHE A 550 8.11 -6.01 -10.43
N VAL A 551 8.10 -4.87 -9.73
CA VAL A 551 7.37 -3.67 -10.18
C VAL A 551 7.88 -3.19 -11.53
N ASN A 552 9.19 -2.98 -11.67
CA ASN A 552 9.78 -2.42 -12.89
C ASN A 552 9.56 -3.33 -14.11
N ILE A 553 9.53 -4.65 -13.93
CA ILE A 553 9.28 -5.61 -15.01
C ILE A 553 7.81 -5.57 -15.46
N LEU A 554 6.85 -5.45 -14.53
CA LEU A 554 5.43 -5.65 -14.84
C LEU A 554 4.60 -4.36 -14.94
N ILE A 555 5.14 -3.20 -14.54
CA ILE A 555 4.40 -1.93 -14.54
C ILE A 555 4.09 -1.42 -15.95
N ASN A 556 4.94 -1.75 -16.94
CA ASN A 556 4.79 -1.36 -18.34
C ASN A 556 4.61 -2.61 -19.22
N PRO A 557 3.43 -3.25 -19.20
CA PRO A 557 3.17 -4.37 -20.09
C PRO A 557 3.19 -3.93 -21.55
N GLU A 558 3.51 -4.86 -22.45
CA GLU A 558 3.36 -4.65 -23.89
C GLU A 558 1.90 -4.31 -24.20
N LEU A 559 1.70 -3.22 -24.95
CA LEU A 559 0.37 -2.75 -25.31
C LEU A 559 0.00 -3.28 -26.70
N PRO A 560 -1.30 -3.54 -26.96
CA PRO A 560 -1.76 -3.89 -28.31
C PRO A 560 -1.44 -2.77 -29.30
N ASP A 561 -1.09 -3.17 -30.52
CA ASP A 561 -0.76 -2.31 -31.66
C ASP A 561 -1.96 -1.50 -32.19
#